data_AF-A0A1I1TR53-F1
#
_entry.id   AF-A0A1I1TR53-F1
#
_cell.length_a   1.000
_cell.length_b   1.000
_cell.length_c   1.000
_cell.angle_alpha   90.00
_cell.angle_beta   90.00
_cell.angle_gamma   90.00
#
_symmetry.space_group_name_H-M   'P 1'
#
loop_
_entity.id
_entity.type
_entity.pdbx_description
1 polymer ?
#
loop_
_entity_poly.entity_id
_entity_poly.type
_entity_poly.pdbx_seq_one_letter_code
_entity_poly.pdbx_strand_id
1 'polypeptide(L)'
;MILRDLTAVILLTGDPDLVKDAWPRFTAALGTRLDVSMTTYDHSARVLADGGCRVLRVEMERTRCRVRFSEAAPGGGWADSTGRTCPAADAVTTALHLIDGP
;
A
#
# COMPACT_ATOMS: atom_id res chain seq x y z
N MET A 1 1.59 -14.30 -18.67
CA MET A 1 1.66 -13.85 -17.27
C MET A 1 2.36 -12.49 -17.25
N ILE A 2 1.58 -11.40 -17.22
CA ILE A 2 2.03 -10.00 -17.44
C ILE A 2 2.60 -9.37 -16.14
N LEU A 3 2.52 -10.06 -15.01
CA LEU A 3 2.96 -9.57 -13.69
C LEU A 3 4.45 -9.79 -13.39
N ARG A 4 5.30 -10.17 -14.36
CA ARG A 4 6.69 -10.59 -14.08
C ARG A 4 7.53 -9.52 -13.36
N ASP A 5 7.21 -8.25 -13.55
CA ASP A 5 7.94 -7.15 -12.94
C ASP A 5 7.21 -6.53 -11.74
N LEU A 6 5.95 -6.90 -11.49
CA LEU A 6 5.17 -6.36 -10.38
C LEU A 6 5.54 -7.07 -9.08
N THR A 7 6.12 -6.34 -8.13
CA THR A 7 6.67 -6.88 -6.88
C THR A 7 5.83 -6.48 -5.66
N ALA A 8 5.13 -5.34 -5.73
CA ALA A 8 4.33 -4.84 -4.62
C ALA A 8 3.03 -4.18 -5.08
N VAL A 9 2.04 -4.18 -4.18
CA VAL A 9 0.82 -3.40 -4.30
C VAL A 9 0.60 -2.57 -3.05
N ILE A 10 0.32 -1.28 -3.22
CA ILE A 10 -0.12 -0.39 -2.16
C ILE A 10 -1.65 -0.50 -2.04
N LEU A 11 -2.13 -0.94 -0.88
CA LEU A 11 -3.54 -0.86 -0.51
C LEU A 11 -3.74 0.41 0.33
N LEU A 12 -4.26 1.46 -0.29
CA LEU A 12 -4.57 2.74 0.35
C LEU A 12 -5.98 2.70 0.95
N THR A 13 -6.12 2.92 2.25
CA THR A 13 -7.38 2.78 2.99
C THR A 13 -7.46 3.78 4.14
N GLY A 14 -8.57 3.80 4.88
CA GLY A 14 -8.80 4.70 6.02
C GLY A 14 -9.86 5.76 5.75
N ASP A 15 -9.67 6.96 6.31
CA ASP A 15 -10.58 8.11 6.14
C ASP A 15 -10.68 8.49 4.64
N PRO A 16 -11.90 8.45 4.04
CA PRO A 16 -12.08 8.68 2.61
C PRO A 16 -11.54 10.02 2.09
N ASP A 17 -11.63 11.09 2.89
CA ASP A 17 -11.16 12.42 2.47
C ASP A 17 -9.63 12.43 2.40
N LEU A 18 -8.97 11.79 3.38
CA LEU A 18 -7.51 11.68 3.39
C LEU A 18 -6.98 10.74 2.30
N VAL A 19 -7.71 9.66 2.02
CA VAL A 19 -7.39 8.75 0.91
C VAL A 19 -7.49 9.49 -0.42
N LYS A 20 -8.56 10.28 -0.61
CA LYS A 20 -8.75 11.11 -1.81
C LYS A 20 -7.61 12.11 -1.99
N ASP A 21 -7.16 12.75 -0.92
CA ASP A 21 -6.04 13.70 -0.95
C ASP A 21 -4.67 13.03 -1.18
N ALA A 22 -4.48 11.83 -0.64
CA ALA A 22 -3.22 11.09 -0.76
C ALA A 22 -3.06 10.43 -2.14
N TRP A 23 -4.16 9.99 -2.76
CA TRP A 23 -4.17 9.31 -4.06
C TRP A 23 -3.35 10.01 -5.15
N PRO A 24 -3.53 11.32 -5.45
CA PRO A 24 -2.74 11.99 -6.48
C PRO A 24 -1.25 12.06 -6.13
N ARG A 25 -0.90 12.14 -4.83
CA ARG A 25 0.51 12.19 -4.39
C ARG A 25 1.21 10.84 -4.60
N PHE A 26 0.53 9.75 -4.25
CA PHE A 26 1.03 8.41 -4.54
C PHE A 26 1.13 8.17 -6.05
N THR A 27 0.10 8.54 -6.81
CA THR A 27 0.10 8.38 -8.28
C THR A 27 1.26 9.14 -8.92
N ALA A 28 1.51 10.39 -8.49
CA ALA A 28 2.64 11.18 -8.97
C ALA A 28 3.98 10.52 -8.64
N ALA A 29 4.14 10.00 -7.42
CA ALA A 29 5.38 9.35 -6.99
C ALA A 29 5.62 7.99 -7.67
N LEU A 30 4.56 7.29 -8.06
CA LEU A 30 4.62 6.01 -8.78
C LEU A 30 4.64 6.19 -10.31
N GLY A 31 4.58 7.41 -10.84
CA GLY A 31 4.26 7.68 -12.25
C GLY A 31 5.13 6.97 -13.30
N THR A 32 6.33 6.53 -12.93
CA THR A 32 7.24 5.76 -13.81
C THR A 32 7.55 4.35 -13.31
N ARG A 33 7.00 3.95 -12.15
CA ARG A 33 7.23 2.62 -11.57
C ARG A 33 6.33 1.59 -12.24
N LEU A 34 6.94 0.50 -12.68
CA LEU A 34 6.24 -0.67 -13.23
C LEU A 34 6.15 -1.83 -12.22
N ASP A 35 6.92 -1.72 -11.14
CA ASP A 35 7.09 -2.74 -10.12
C ASP A 35 6.15 -2.58 -8.92
N VAL A 36 5.42 -1.46 -8.86
CA VAL A 36 4.46 -1.14 -7.81
C VAL A 36 3.13 -0.74 -8.41
N SER A 37 2.06 -1.39 -7.94
CA SER A 37 0.67 -1.01 -8.24
C SER A 37 0.02 -0.35 -7.03
N MET A 38 -1.11 0.32 -7.22
CA MET A 38 -1.88 0.95 -6.15
C MET A 38 -3.37 0.69 -6.33
N THR A 39 -4.07 0.46 -5.22
CA THR A 39 -5.52 0.27 -5.19
C THR A 39 -6.11 0.75 -3.87
N THR A 40 -7.39 1.10 -3.87
CA THR A 40 -8.22 1.28 -2.66
C THR A 40 -9.11 0.07 -2.38
N TYR A 41 -9.14 -0.91 -3.29
CA TYR A 41 -10.00 -2.07 -3.21
C TYR A 41 -9.28 -3.28 -2.59
N ASP A 42 -9.81 -3.75 -1.47
CA ASP A 42 -9.30 -4.93 -0.74
C ASP A 42 -9.21 -6.17 -1.64
N HIS A 43 -10.26 -6.43 -2.43
CA HIS A 43 -10.32 -7.57 -3.34
C HIS A 43 -9.18 -7.56 -4.37
N SER A 44 -8.88 -6.41 -4.98
CA SER A 44 -7.77 -6.29 -5.94
C SER A 44 -6.41 -6.52 -5.28
N ALA A 45 -6.21 -6.02 -4.07
CA ALA A 45 -4.98 -6.25 -3.32
C ALA A 45 -4.79 -7.74 -2.99
N ARG A 46 -5.86 -8.47 -2.66
CA ARG A 46 -5.82 -9.92 -2.43
C ARG A 46 -5.45 -10.70 -3.69
N VAL A 47 -6.10 -10.40 -4.82
CA VAL A 47 -5.79 -11.06 -6.10
C VAL A 47 -4.31 -10.88 -6.46
N LEU A 48 -3.74 -9.69 -6.20
CA LEU A 48 -2.32 -9.43 -6.42
C LEU A 48 -1.42 -10.15 -5.41
N ALA A 49 -1.84 -10.26 -4.14
CA ALA A 49 -1.15 -11.05 -3.12
C ALA A 49 -1.08 -12.53 -3.50
N ASP A 50 -2.19 -13.11 -3.95
CA ASP A 50 -2.27 -14.50 -4.44
C ASP A 50 -1.38 -14.70 -5.69
N GLY A 51 -1.17 -13.63 -6.46
CA GLY A 51 -0.23 -13.59 -7.58
C GLY A 51 1.24 -13.40 -7.17
N GLY A 52 1.56 -13.34 -5.87
CA GLY A 52 2.92 -13.23 -5.33
C GLY A 52 3.40 -11.81 -5.03
N CYS A 53 2.55 -10.78 -5.16
CA CYS A 53 2.92 -9.42 -4.79
C CYS A 53 2.92 -9.23 -3.28
N ARG A 54 3.88 -8.45 -2.76
CA ARG A 54 3.82 -7.99 -1.37
C ARG A 54 2.76 -6.89 -1.23
N VAL A 55 1.91 -6.96 -0.21
CA VAL A 55 0.89 -5.91 0.03
C VAL A 55 1.42 -4.93 1.07
N LEU A 56 1.57 -3.66 0.69
CA LEU A 56 1.82 -2.57 1.62
C LEU A 56 0.50 -1.86 1.91
N ARG A 57 -0.03 -2.02 3.12
CA ARG A 57 -1.23 -1.32 3.57
C ARG A 57 -0.85 0.06 4.10
N VAL A 58 -1.47 1.08 3.54
CA VAL A 58 -1.37 2.48 3.97
C VAL A 58 -2.73 2.89 4.51
N GLU A 59 -2.87 2.95 5.82
CA GLU A 59 -4.10 3.33 6.52
C GLU A 59 -4.01 4.80 6.94
N MET A 60 -4.83 5.64 6.33
CA MET A 60 -4.90 7.08 6.55
C MET A 60 -5.92 7.39 7.66
N GLU A 61 -5.46 7.89 8.80
CA GLU A 61 -6.33 8.39 9.88
C GLU A 61 -6.05 9.87 10.13
N ARG A 62 -7.01 10.61 10.69
CA ARG A 62 -6.90 12.07 10.92
C ARG A 62 -5.68 12.49 11.73
N THR A 63 -5.27 11.67 12.69
CA THR A 63 -4.18 11.98 13.61
C THR A 63 -2.88 11.25 13.29
N ARG A 64 -2.93 10.20 12.45
CA ARG A 64 -1.77 9.37 12.11
C ARG A 64 -2.04 8.54 10.87
N CYS A 65 -0.98 8.22 10.14
CA CYS A 65 -0.97 7.20 9.11
C CYS A 65 -0.21 5.97 9.62
N ARG A 66 -0.67 4.78 9.25
CA ARG A 66 0.03 3.52 9.52
C ARG A 66 0.38 2.86 8.20
N VAL A 67 1.66 2.59 7.98
CA VAL A 67 2.21 2.00 6.76
C VAL A 67 2.90 0.69 7.10
N ARG A 68 2.40 -0.44 6.58
CA ARG A 68 2.87 -1.78 6.98
C ARG A 68 2.72 -2.81 5.88
N PHE A 69 3.60 -3.80 5.86
CA PHE A 69 3.40 -4.97 5.01
C PHE A 69 2.38 -5.90 5.62
N SER A 70 1.56 -6.52 4.78
CA SER A 70 0.49 -7.40 5.22
C SER A 70 0.37 -8.62 4.31
N GLU A 71 0.00 -9.74 4.92
CA GLU A 71 -0.26 -11.00 4.24
C GLU A 71 -1.76 -11.31 4.31
N ALA A 72 -2.31 -11.90 3.25
CA ALA A 72 -3.71 -12.33 3.26
C ALA A 72 -3.88 -13.50 4.25
N ALA A 73 -4.73 -13.33 5.26
CA ALA A 73 -5.02 -14.39 6.21
C ALA A 73 -6.10 -15.35 5.67
N PRO A 74 -6.06 -16.66 5.99
CA PRO A 74 -7.03 -17.65 5.50
C PRO A 74 -8.51 -17.33 5.79
N GLY A 75 -8.79 -16.52 6.82
CA GLY A 75 -10.14 -16.10 7.20
C GLY A 75 -10.67 -14.85 6.48
N GLY A 76 -10.03 -14.40 5.40
CA GLY A 76 -10.45 -13.19 4.68
C GLY A 76 -10.05 -11.88 5.35
N GLY A 77 -9.12 -11.92 6.31
CA GLY A 77 -8.49 -10.76 6.94
C GLY A 77 -7.10 -10.48 6.40
N TRP A 78 -6.39 -9.55 7.05
CA TRP A 78 -4.96 -9.28 6.82
C TRP A 78 -4.18 -9.60 8.08
N ALA A 79 -3.07 -10.30 7.94
CA ALA A 79 -2.06 -10.45 8.97
C ALA A 79 -1.00 -9.36 8.75
N ASP A 80 -1.04 -8.32 9.58
CA ASP A 80 -0.11 -7.20 9.47
C ASP A 80 1.23 -7.56 10.11
N SER A 81 2.32 -7.22 9.43
CA SER A 81 3.70 -7.40 9.90
C SER A 81 4.33 -6.06 10.28
N THR A 82 5.67 -5.98 10.27
CA THR A 82 6.41 -4.76 10.62
C THR A 82 5.96 -3.56 9.78
N GLY A 83 5.78 -2.43 10.46
CA GLY A 83 5.36 -1.18 9.83
C GLY A 83 5.85 0.04 10.58
N ARG A 84 5.45 1.21 10.08
CA ARG A 84 5.76 2.52 10.66
C ARG A 84 4.47 3.32 10.84
N THR A 85 4.44 4.14 11.89
CA THR A 85 3.43 5.18 12.06
C THR A 85 4.07 6.51 11.71
N CYS A 86 3.38 7.34 10.93
CA CYS A 86 3.88 8.65 10.49
C CYS A 86 2.73 9.67 10.39
N PRO A 87 3.02 10.98 10.31
CA PRO A 87 2.05 11.96 9.87
C PRO A 87 1.48 11.63 8.48
N ALA A 88 0.24 12.03 8.19
CA ALA A 88 -0.40 11.80 6.89
C ALA A 88 0.38 12.44 5.72
N ALA A 89 1.07 13.56 5.97
CA ALA A 89 1.92 14.23 4.98
C ALA A 89 3.12 13.36 4.54
N ASP A 90 3.60 12.48 5.42
CA ASP A 90 4.81 11.67 5.22
C ASP A 90 4.49 10.25 4.71
N ALA A 91 3.21 9.93 4.48
CA ALA A 91 2.76 8.60 4.11
C ALA A 91 3.42 8.08 2.82
N VAL A 92 3.54 8.93 1.80
CA VAL A 92 4.17 8.57 0.51
C VAL A 92 5.64 8.22 0.71
N THR A 93 6.41 9.11 1.33
CA THR A 93 7.84 8.90 1.59
C THR A 93 8.07 7.64 2.42
N THR A 94 7.27 7.44 3.46
CA THR A 94 7.35 6.26 4.33
C THR A 94 7.04 4.97 3.57
N ALA A 95 6.04 4.98 2.70
CA ALA A 95 5.66 3.83 1.90
C ALA A 95 6.73 3.44 0.89
N LEU A 96 7.28 4.40 0.16
CA LEU A 96 8.34 4.13 -0.82
C LEU A 96 9.61 3.59 -0.15
N HIS A 97 10.02 4.19 0.97
CA HIS A 97 11.16 3.70 1.75
C HIS A 97 10.96 2.25 2.21
N LEU A 98 9.76 1.86 2.64
CA LEU A 98 9.47 0.48 3.02
C LEU A 98 9.48 -0.48 1.82
N ILE A 99 9.02 -0.04 0.65
CA ILE A 99 9.03 -0.84 -0.58
C ILE A 99 10.45 -1.12 -1.05
N ASP A 100 11.28 -0.08 -1.11
CA ASP A 100 12.62 -0.14 -1.69
C ASP A 100 13.63 -0.86 -0.77
N GLY A 101 13.32 -0.96 0.52
CA GLY A 101 14.20 -1.57 1.52
C GLY A 101 15.15 -0.54 2.17
N PRO A 102 15.93 -0.96 3.19
CA PRO A 102 17.00 -0.14 3.75
C PRO A 102 18.13 0.13 2.74
#